data_AF-A0A3N7GYN0-F1
#
_entry.id   AF-A0A3N7GYN0-F1
#
_cell.length_a   1.000
_cell.length_b   1.000
_cell.length_c   1.000
_cell.angle_alpha   90.00
_cell.angle_beta   90.00
_cell.angle_gamma   90.00
#
_symmetry.space_group_name_H-M   'P 1'
#
loop_
_entity.id
_entity.type
_entity.pdbx_description
1 polymer ?
#
loop_
_entity_poly.entity_id
_entity_poly.type
_entity_poly.pdbx_seq_one_letter_code
_entity_poly.pdbx_strand_id
1 'polypeptide(L)'
;MPPAVGGWAATENDWRLFRQFARPKVPKSLVQMIYLSKFVIRKGMVMIYTSTDFDREQTAEYTLLVRIGSGENALAVVDGEKRLKLITTYDPAAAGQEITDLLDLNFTAVKLSLQGSRYTFIPQEVFDEASTQLYLNHLPYDGLAETVTADIAPLSIKMLHQIDRLGAESFLARFPGILTYSAMQALLQSTANYGLKTGDPLLIIDKQESDLMVCFFDGNRFVYANDFAITGIDDNAYYLYAVLEHLGGGECHPRVCLSGNIAEGDGIHQWALMHGIDVVFADSGALVGIAIPTEIVPQQHRFLTLLGLHLCE
;
A
#
# COMPACT_ATOMS: atom_id res chain seq x y z
N MET A 1 -3.53 23.53 -51.65
CA MET A 1 -4.92 23.99 -51.85
C MET A 1 -5.81 22.76 -51.95
N PRO A 2 -6.74 22.55 -50.99
CA PRO A 2 -7.65 21.41 -50.94
C PRO A 2 -8.94 21.66 -51.72
N PRO A 3 -9.67 20.62 -52.16
CA PRO A 3 -11.07 20.75 -52.54
C PRO A 3 -12.03 20.21 -51.46
N ALA A 4 -13.00 21.06 -51.15
CA ALA A 4 -14.42 20.87 -50.84
C ALA A 4 -14.91 19.74 -49.89
N VAL A 5 -15.58 20.26 -48.86
CA VAL A 5 -16.47 19.65 -47.86
C VAL A 5 -17.72 19.04 -48.50
N GLY A 6 -18.11 17.84 -48.04
CA GLY A 6 -19.44 17.25 -48.24
C GLY A 6 -19.89 16.57 -46.95
N GLY A 7 -20.80 17.22 -46.22
CA GLY A 7 -21.35 16.72 -44.97
C GLY A 7 -22.48 15.72 -45.18
N TRP A 8 -22.54 14.69 -44.32
CA TRP A 8 -23.72 13.88 -44.08
C TRP A 8 -23.85 13.66 -42.57
N ALA A 9 -24.86 14.28 -41.99
CA ALA A 9 -25.30 14.06 -40.61
C ALA A 9 -26.15 12.79 -40.56
N ALA A 10 -25.83 11.87 -39.66
CA ALA A 10 -26.67 10.71 -39.38
C ALA A 10 -27.79 11.11 -38.41
N THR A 11 -29.04 10.84 -38.79
CA THR A 11 -30.27 11.20 -38.09
C THR A 11 -30.77 10.07 -37.17
N GLU A 12 -31.56 10.49 -36.18
CA GLU A 12 -31.95 9.87 -34.92
C GLU A 12 -32.95 8.69 -35.01
N ASN A 13 -32.92 7.86 -36.06
CA ASN A 13 -34.03 6.92 -36.35
C ASN A 13 -33.70 5.42 -36.39
N ASP A 14 -32.50 4.98 -36.01
CA ASP A 14 -32.13 3.54 -36.02
C ASP A 14 -32.44 2.76 -34.72
N TRP A 15 -33.04 3.40 -33.71
CA TRP A 15 -33.25 2.79 -32.38
C TRP A 15 -34.61 2.08 -32.17
N ARG A 16 -35.43 1.89 -33.21
CA ARG A 16 -36.80 1.35 -33.05
C ARG A 16 -37.01 -0.13 -33.38
N LEU A 17 -35.97 -0.89 -33.73
CA LEU A 17 -36.15 -2.30 -34.16
C LEU A 17 -35.82 -3.39 -33.12
N PHE A 18 -35.51 -3.06 -31.86
CA PHE A 18 -35.16 -4.07 -30.84
C PHE A 18 -36.11 -4.17 -29.63
N ARG A 19 -37.34 -3.65 -29.72
CA ARG A 19 -38.38 -3.89 -28.70
C ARG A 19 -39.43 -4.88 -29.20
N GLN A 20 -39.16 -6.17 -29.02
CA GLN A 20 -40.17 -7.20 -28.72
C GLN A 20 -39.45 -8.55 -28.67
N PHE A 21 -39.10 -9.04 -27.49
CA PHE A 21 -39.18 -10.46 -27.12
C PHE A 21 -39.11 -10.61 -25.59
N ALA A 22 -39.76 -11.67 -25.11
CA ALA A 22 -40.23 -11.93 -23.75
C ALA A 22 -39.22 -11.72 -22.60
N ARG A 23 -39.73 -11.23 -21.46
CA ARG A 23 -39.03 -11.25 -20.16
C ARG A 23 -38.89 -12.70 -19.66
N PRO A 24 -37.68 -13.22 -19.39
CA PRO A 24 -37.55 -14.35 -18.49
C PRO A 24 -37.59 -13.84 -17.04
N LYS A 25 -38.30 -14.57 -16.17
CA LYS A 25 -38.23 -14.38 -14.72
C LYS A 25 -36.82 -14.75 -14.26
N VAL A 26 -36.03 -13.75 -13.86
CA VAL A 26 -34.73 -13.96 -13.22
C VAL A 26 -34.96 -14.53 -11.82
N PRO A 27 -34.31 -15.64 -11.43
CA PRO A 27 -34.38 -16.16 -10.08
C PRO A 27 -33.84 -15.13 -9.08
N LYS A 28 -34.47 -14.96 -7.91
CA LYS A 28 -34.01 -14.03 -6.87
C LYS A 28 -32.56 -14.28 -6.41
N SER A 29 -32.04 -15.50 -6.60
CA SER A 29 -30.64 -15.85 -6.33
C SER A 29 -29.63 -15.28 -7.34
N LEU A 30 -30.07 -14.83 -8.52
CA LEU A 30 -29.22 -14.12 -9.49
C LEU A 30 -29.21 -12.60 -9.25
N VAL A 31 -30.23 -12.06 -8.57
CA VAL A 31 -30.33 -10.63 -8.24
C VAL A 31 -29.44 -10.27 -7.03
N GLN A 32 -29.06 -11.26 -6.22
CA GLN A 32 -28.04 -11.11 -5.15
C GLN A 32 -26.61 -11.48 -5.60
N MET A 33 -26.43 -11.91 -6.85
CA MET A 33 -25.15 -12.39 -7.38
C MET A 33 -24.63 -11.52 -8.55
N ILE A 34 -24.96 -10.22 -8.52
CA ILE A 34 -24.43 -9.19 -9.44
C ILE A 34 -24.20 -7.90 -8.64
N TYR A 35 -23.16 -7.89 -7.81
CA TYR A 35 -22.42 -6.67 -7.45
C TYR A 35 -20.91 -6.86 -7.74
N LEU A 36 -20.62 -7.67 -8.76
CA LEU A 36 -19.29 -7.91 -9.31
C LEU A 36 -19.33 -7.56 -10.79
N SER A 37 -19.08 -6.28 -11.16
CA SER A 37 -18.36 -5.90 -12.39
C SER A 37 -18.45 -4.41 -12.74
N LYS A 38 -17.27 -3.76 -12.71
CA LYS A 38 -16.70 -2.85 -13.73
C LYS A 38 -17.59 -1.76 -14.35
N PHE A 39 -17.40 -0.52 -13.91
CA PHE A 39 -17.69 0.67 -14.73
C PHE A 39 -16.45 1.10 -15.52
N VAL A 40 -16.32 0.68 -16.77
CA VAL A 40 -15.28 1.20 -17.68
C VAL A 40 -15.79 2.49 -18.34
N ILE A 41 -15.36 3.64 -17.81
CA ILE A 41 -15.39 4.93 -18.52
C ILE A 41 -14.02 5.58 -18.35
N ARG A 42 -13.43 6.08 -19.44
CA ARG A 42 -12.09 6.70 -19.50
C ARG A 42 -11.98 7.96 -18.60
N LYS A 43 -11.76 7.77 -17.31
CA LYS A 43 -11.16 8.67 -16.31
C LYS A 43 -11.01 7.86 -15.03
N GLY A 44 -9.78 7.74 -14.50
CA GLY A 44 -9.35 6.95 -13.32
C GLY A 44 -10.40 6.12 -12.59
N MET A 45 -10.38 4.80 -12.75
CA MET A 45 -11.28 3.89 -12.05
C MET A 45 -10.75 3.63 -10.63
N VAL A 46 -11.54 4.00 -9.61
CA VAL A 46 -11.39 3.51 -8.23
C VAL A 46 -11.89 2.06 -8.22
N MET A 47 -11.01 1.09 -7.95
CA MET A 47 -11.39 -0.30 -7.77
C MET A 47 -11.67 -0.55 -6.29
N ILE A 48 -12.95 -0.51 -5.91
CA ILE A 48 -13.38 -0.93 -4.57
C ILE A 48 -13.69 -2.42 -4.62
N TYR A 49 -12.92 -3.20 -3.86
CA TYR A 49 -13.33 -4.54 -3.51
C TYR A 49 -14.10 -4.52 -2.20
N THR A 50 -15.24 -5.22 -2.15
CA THR A 50 -16.01 -5.44 -0.92
C THR A 50 -16.35 -6.91 -0.82
N SER A 51 -16.05 -7.52 0.33
CA SER A 51 -16.40 -8.90 0.63
C SER A 51 -17.91 -9.06 0.77
N THR A 52 -18.42 -10.23 0.40
CA THR A 52 -19.86 -10.54 0.49
C THR A 52 -20.41 -10.51 1.91
N ASP A 53 -19.54 -10.66 2.91
CA ASP A 53 -19.84 -10.64 4.34
C ASP A 53 -19.43 -9.33 5.02
N PHE A 54 -19.17 -8.26 4.24
CA PHE A 54 -18.99 -6.93 4.79
C PHE A 54 -20.34 -6.34 5.23
N ASP A 55 -20.48 -6.12 6.53
CA ASP A 55 -21.65 -5.49 7.13
C ASP A 55 -21.31 -4.08 7.63
N ARG A 56 -21.95 -3.06 7.03
CA ARG A 56 -21.76 -1.65 7.41
C ARG A 56 -22.29 -1.35 8.81
N GLU A 57 -23.23 -2.14 9.32
CA GLU A 57 -23.76 -1.95 10.68
C GLU A 57 -22.81 -2.47 11.76
N GLN A 58 -21.83 -3.32 11.36
CA GLN A 58 -20.84 -3.93 12.25
C GLN A 58 -19.46 -3.27 12.19
N THR A 59 -19.31 -2.12 11.52
CA THR A 59 -17.99 -1.49 11.40
C THR A 59 -17.37 -1.11 12.74
N ALA A 60 -18.18 -0.94 13.78
CA ALA A 60 -17.71 -0.70 15.14
C ALA A 60 -16.92 -1.88 15.74
N GLU A 61 -16.88 -3.03 15.07
CA GLU A 61 -16.04 -4.20 15.39
C GLU A 61 -14.85 -4.37 14.42
N TYR A 62 -14.72 -3.50 13.43
CA TYR A 62 -13.68 -3.54 12.41
C TYR A 62 -12.59 -2.51 12.64
N THR A 63 -11.41 -2.77 12.07
CA THR A 63 -10.30 -1.82 11.98
C THR A 63 -10.23 -1.24 10.58
N LEU A 64 -10.15 0.08 10.48
CA LEU A 64 -9.83 0.79 9.24
C LEU A 64 -8.31 1.02 9.16
N LEU A 65 -7.70 0.56 8.07
CA LEU A 65 -6.31 0.81 7.72
C LEU A 65 -6.28 1.83 6.60
N VAL A 66 -5.43 2.83 6.73
CA VAL A 66 -5.31 3.95 5.78
C VAL A 66 -3.85 4.15 5.41
N ARG A 67 -3.54 4.21 4.13
CA ARG A 67 -2.23 4.65 3.62
C ARG A 67 -2.42 5.95 2.85
N ILE A 68 -1.74 7.01 3.29
CA ILE A 68 -1.66 8.26 2.54
C ILE A 68 -0.51 8.19 1.55
N GLY A 69 -0.76 8.58 0.31
CA GLY A 69 0.25 8.71 -0.75
C GLY A 69 0.23 10.10 -1.38
N SER A 70 1.22 10.39 -2.23
CA SER A 70 1.34 11.69 -2.93
C SER A 70 0.18 12.02 -3.87
N GLY A 71 -0.40 11.02 -4.54
CA GLY A 71 -1.51 11.18 -5.48
C GLY A 71 -2.60 10.12 -5.36
N GLU A 72 -2.35 9.04 -4.60
CA GLU A 72 -3.33 7.98 -4.36
C GLU A 72 -3.30 7.56 -2.88
N ASN A 73 -4.46 7.58 -2.24
CA ASN A 73 -4.66 6.98 -0.92
C ASN A 73 -5.19 5.56 -1.07
N ALA A 74 -4.95 4.72 -0.06
CA ALA A 74 -5.51 3.37 0.00
C ALA A 74 -6.19 3.11 1.35
N LEU A 75 -7.30 2.38 1.31
CA LEU A 75 -8.08 1.99 2.49
C LEU A 75 -8.25 0.47 2.50
N ALA A 76 -8.17 -0.12 3.68
CA ALA A 76 -8.57 -1.50 3.92
C ALA A 76 -9.39 -1.61 5.21
N VAL A 77 -10.41 -2.47 5.22
CA VAL A 77 -11.20 -2.79 6.41
C VAL A 77 -10.96 -4.24 6.77
N VAL A 78 -10.57 -4.49 8.01
CA VAL A 78 -10.23 -5.82 8.53
C VAL A 78 -11.08 -6.09 9.77
N ASP A 79 -11.66 -7.29 9.86
CA ASP A 79 -12.44 -7.69 11.03
C ASP A 79 -11.58 -8.24 12.18
N GLY A 80 -12.21 -8.53 13.32
CA GLY A 80 -11.53 -9.12 14.49
C GLY A 80 -10.96 -10.52 14.26
N GLU A 81 -11.38 -11.22 13.21
CA GLU A 81 -10.84 -12.53 12.81
C GLU A 81 -9.70 -12.41 11.78
N LYS A 82 -9.21 -11.20 11.52
CA LYS A 82 -8.15 -10.91 10.54
C LYS A 82 -8.53 -11.27 9.11
N ARG A 83 -9.79 -11.05 8.73
CA ARG A 83 -10.29 -11.22 7.36
C ARG A 83 -10.45 -9.87 6.70
N LEU A 84 -10.00 -9.76 5.46
CA LEU A 84 -10.15 -8.54 4.66
C LEU A 84 -11.61 -8.40 4.20
N LYS A 85 -12.26 -7.31 4.61
CA LYS A 85 -13.66 -7.01 4.28
C LYS A 85 -13.80 -6.02 3.13
N LEU A 86 -12.90 -5.06 3.03
CA LEU A 86 -12.89 -4.06 1.97
C LEU A 86 -11.47 -3.64 1.68
N ILE A 87 -11.14 -3.40 0.41
CA ILE A 87 -9.90 -2.74 0.03
C ILE A 87 -10.11 -1.87 -1.20
N THR A 88 -9.51 -0.69 -1.21
CA THR A 88 -9.60 0.23 -2.35
C THR A 88 -8.43 1.20 -2.37
N THR A 89 -8.17 1.75 -3.56
CA THR A 89 -7.38 2.97 -3.72
C THR A 89 -8.24 4.08 -4.29
N TYR A 90 -7.91 5.34 -4.00
CA TYR A 90 -8.64 6.49 -4.51
C TYR A 90 -7.76 7.74 -4.58
N ASP A 91 -8.05 8.61 -5.54
CA ASP A 91 -7.48 9.95 -5.60
C ASP A 91 -8.21 10.83 -4.56
N PRO A 92 -7.52 11.38 -3.54
CA PRO A 92 -8.15 12.22 -2.53
C PRO A 92 -8.78 13.49 -3.09
N ALA A 93 -8.31 14.02 -4.23
CA ALA A 93 -8.89 15.19 -4.89
C ALA A 93 -10.17 14.86 -5.68
N ALA A 94 -10.40 13.57 -5.97
CA ALA A 94 -11.54 13.07 -6.75
C ALA A 94 -12.34 11.99 -6.02
N ALA A 95 -12.34 12.01 -4.67
CA ALA A 95 -13.02 11.02 -3.86
C ALA A 95 -14.53 10.97 -4.15
N GLY A 96 -15.03 9.80 -4.53
CA GLY A 96 -16.46 9.57 -4.77
C GLY A 96 -17.27 9.41 -3.49
N GLN A 97 -18.60 9.50 -3.60
CA GLN A 97 -19.51 9.38 -2.45
C GLN A 97 -19.31 8.08 -1.66
N GLU A 98 -19.01 6.97 -2.34
CA GLU A 98 -18.80 5.67 -1.70
C GLU A 98 -17.62 5.68 -0.72
N ILE A 99 -16.56 6.45 -1.01
CA ILE A 99 -15.41 6.63 -0.12
C ILE A 99 -15.78 7.52 1.05
N THR A 100 -16.50 8.62 0.80
CA THR A 100 -17.00 9.51 1.85
C THR A 100 -17.90 8.75 2.83
N ASP A 101 -18.86 7.97 2.31
CA ASP A 101 -19.76 7.13 3.10
C ASP A 101 -19.00 6.10 3.94
N LEU A 102 -17.95 5.50 3.39
CA LEU A 102 -17.09 4.56 4.13
C LEU A 102 -16.34 5.25 5.27
N LEU A 103 -15.80 6.44 5.02
CA LEU A 103 -15.11 7.24 6.04
C LEU A 103 -16.10 7.81 7.08
N ASP A 104 -17.40 7.88 6.76
CA ASP A 104 -18.52 8.20 7.66
C ASP A 104 -18.90 7.09 8.64
N LEU A 105 -18.34 5.89 8.49
CA LEU A 105 -18.59 4.79 9.41
C LEU A 105 -17.71 4.88 10.67
N ASN A 106 -18.22 4.31 11.76
CA ASN A 106 -17.49 4.19 13.01
C ASN A 106 -16.69 2.88 13.01
N PHE A 107 -15.40 2.97 13.31
CA PHE A 107 -14.50 1.83 13.41
C PHE A 107 -14.01 1.65 14.85
N THR A 108 -13.71 0.42 15.27
CA THR A 108 -13.10 0.18 16.59
C THR A 108 -11.76 0.89 16.71
N ALA A 109 -10.98 0.84 15.62
CA ALA A 109 -9.68 1.47 15.52
C ALA A 109 -9.45 1.96 14.09
N VAL A 110 -8.71 3.06 13.97
CA VAL A 110 -8.23 3.58 12.69
C VAL A 110 -6.71 3.69 12.78
N LYS A 111 -6.01 3.08 11.83
CA LYS A 111 -4.55 3.11 11.73
C LYS A 111 -4.15 3.80 10.43
N LEU A 112 -3.20 4.72 10.53
CA LEU A 112 -2.74 5.56 9.44
C LEU A 112 -1.25 5.35 9.18
N SER A 113 -0.90 4.98 7.95
CA SER A 113 0.47 4.97 7.46
C SER A 113 0.80 6.32 6.84
N LEU A 114 1.90 6.91 7.30
CA LEU A 114 2.48 8.13 6.76
C LEU A 114 3.82 7.81 6.10
N GLN A 115 4.02 8.37 4.92
CA GLN A 115 5.29 8.30 4.20
C GLN A 115 6.28 9.32 4.76
N GLY A 116 7.58 9.07 4.61
CA GLY A 116 8.62 10.03 4.95
C GLY A 116 9.90 9.42 5.51
N SER A 117 11.02 10.04 5.16
CA SER A 117 12.38 9.54 5.39
C SER A 117 13.05 10.04 6.68
N ARG A 118 12.27 10.60 7.61
CA ARG A 118 12.80 11.22 8.84
C ARG A 118 12.81 10.21 9.98
N TYR A 119 13.59 9.15 9.82
CA TYR A 119 13.73 8.13 10.85
C TYR A 119 15.13 7.56 10.92
N THR A 120 15.42 6.91 12.04
CA THR A 120 16.62 6.12 12.23
C THR A 120 16.30 4.84 13.01
N PHE A 121 17.13 3.83 12.79
CA PHE A 121 17.05 2.56 13.52
C PHE A 121 18.15 2.51 14.55
N ILE A 122 17.79 2.14 15.78
CA ILE A 122 18.72 1.96 16.89
C ILE A 122 18.55 0.52 17.37
N PRO A 123 19.60 -0.31 17.38
CA PRO A 123 19.51 -1.64 17.96
C PRO A 123 19.02 -1.57 19.41
N GLN A 124 18.09 -2.44 19.78
CA GLN A 124 17.41 -2.38 21.07
C GLN A 124 18.38 -2.53 22.25
N GLU A 125 19.47 -3.26 22.07
CA GLU A 125 20.54 -3.45 23.06
C GLU A 125 21.37 -2.20 23.37
N VAL A 126 21.39 -1.21 22.47
CA VAL A 126 22.11 0.07 22.67
C VAL A 126 21.19 1.27 22.76
N PHE A 127 19.87 1.06 22.70
CA PHE A 127 18.91 2.13 22.85
C PHE A 127 18.84 2.60 24.30
N ASP A 128 19.05 3.90 24.50
CA ASP A 128 18.86 4.58 25.77
C ASP A 128 17.84 5.71 25.60
N GLU A 129 16.72 5.61 26.33
CA GLU A 129 15.64 6.60 26.28
C GLU A 129 16.15 7.99 26.71
N ALA A 130 17.10 8.07 27.64
CA ALA A 130 17.70 9.34 28.05
C ALA A 130 18.55 9.98 26.93
N SER A 131 18.97 9.20 25.94
CA SER A 131 19.75 9.63 24.79
C SER A 131 18.90 9.96 23.56
N THR A 132 17.56 9.92 23.68
CA THR A 132 16.64 10.17 22.54
C THR A 132 16.95 11.47 21.80
N GLN A 133 17.21 12.56 22.52
CA GLN A 133 17.53 13.85 21.89
C GLN A 133 18.84 13.81 21.08
N LEU A 134 19.82 13.01 21.51
CA LEU A 134 21.07 12.84 20.78
C LEU A 134 20.82 12.12 19.45
N TYR A 135 19.98 11.08 19.44
CA TYR A 135 19.59 10.40 18.21
C TYR A 135 18.85 11.35 17.25
N LEU A 136 17.93 12.18 17.77
CA LEU A 136 17.17 13.15 16.97
C LEU A 136 18.04 14.22 16.30
N ASN A 137 19.19 14.57 16.87
CA ASN A 137 20.10 15.55 16.27
C ASN A 137 20.68 15.10 14.92
N HIS A 138 20.56 13.81 14.60
CA HIS A 138 20.98 13.23 13.33
C HIS A 138 19.83 13.13 12.31
N LEU A 139 18.62 13.53 12.68
CA LEU A 139 17.45 13.55 11.80
C LEU A 139 17.11 14.97 11.33
N PRO A 140 16.59 15.15 10.10
CA PRO A 140 16.11 16.44 9.63
C PRO A 140 14.92 16.92 10.47
N TYR A 141 15.09 17.96 11.27
CA TYR A 141 14.03 18.55 12.10
C TYR A 141 13.60 19.92 11.58
N ASP A 142 12.31 20.09 11.30
CA ASP A 142 11.71 21.36 10.86
C ASP A 142 10.92 22.07 11.97
N GLY A 143 10.90 21.53 13.20
CA GLY A 143 10.16 22.13 14.32
C GLY A 143 8.68 21.76 14.38
N LEU A 144 8.14 21.08 13.37
CA LEU A 144 6.71 20.80 13.24
C LEU A 144 6.34 19.33 13.41
N ALA A 145 7.34 18.44 13.31
CA ALA A 145 7.13 17.01 13.43
C ALA A 145 7.10 16.52 14.89
N GLU A 146 6.19 15.60 15.18
CA GLU A 146 6.15 14.88 16.45
C GLU A 146 7.19 13.75 16.43
N THR A 147 7.95 13.60 17.51
CA THR A 147 8.85 12.45 17.66
C THR A 147 8.08 11.25 18.19
N VAL A 148 8.17 10.14 17.48
CA VAL A 148 7.60 8.86 17.89
C VAL A 148 8.71 7.81 17.92
N THR A 149 8.68 6.96 18.94
CA THR A 149 9.55 5.78 19.05
C THR A 149 8.69 4.55 18.89
N ALA A 150 9.03 3.70 17.94
CA ALA A 150 8.32 2.46 17.63
C ALA A 150 9.22 1.24 17.83
N ASP A 151 8.63 0.16 18.31
CA ASP A 151 9.34 -1.10 18.54
C ASP A 151 9.13 -2.02 17.33
N ILE A 152 10.23 -2.47 16.73
CA ILE A 152 10.21 -3.54 15.74
C ILE A 152 10.75 -4.79 16.40
N ALA A 153 9.98 -5.33 17.34
CA ALA A 153 10.38 -6.42 18.24
C ALA A 153 10.99 -7.64 17.51
N PRO A 154 10.44 -8.12 16.38
CA PRO A 154 11.05 -9.25 15.65
C PRO A 154 12.48 -9.00 15.20
N LEU A 155 12.86 -7.74 14.97
CA LEU A 155 14.19 -7.34 14.51
C LEU A 155 15.09 -6.84 15.66
N SER A 156 14.58 -6.76 16.89
CA SER A 156 15.29 -6.19 18.05
C SER A 156 15.85 -4.79 17.77
N ILE A 157 15.06 -3.94 17.10
CA ILE A 157 15.39 -2.53 16.84
C ILE A 157 14.28 -1.61 17.34
N LYS A 158 14.69 -0.42 17.76
CA LYS A 158 13.84 0.75 17.95
C LYS A 158 13.91 1.60 16.69
N MET A 159 12.77 2.07 16.23
CA MET A 159 12.66 3.05 15.16
C MET A 159 12.28 4.39 15.77
N LEU A 160 13.18 5.37 15.68
CA LEU A 160 12.90 6.74 16.08
C LEU A 160 12.53 7.52 14.83
N HIS A 161 11.35 8.12 14.79
CA HIS A 161 10.88 8.82 13.61
C HIS A 161 10.16 10.12 13.94
N GLN A 162 10.28 11.08 13.02
CA GLN A 162 9.63 12.36 13.09
C GLN A 162 8.45 12.37 12.12
N ILE A 163 7.25 12.38 12.69
CA ILE A 163 6.00 12.33 11.94
C ILE A 163 5.55 13.76 11.62
N ASP A 164 5.53 14.10 10.33
CA ASP A 164 4.81 15.27 9.84
C ASP A 164 3.32 14.90 9.65
N ARG A 165 2.45 15.66 10.32
CA ARG A 165 1.00 15.46 10.29
C ARG A 165 0.27 16.39 9.33
N LEU A 166 0.96 17.29 8.64
CA LEU A 166 0.33 18.28 7.75
C LEU A 166 -0.52 17.63 6.64
N GLY A 167 -0.07 16.48 6.11
CA GLY A 167 -0.82 15.70 5.11
C GLY A 167 -1.96 14.86 5.68
N ALA A 168 -2.06 14.73 7.00
CA ALA A 168 -2.98 13.83 7.71
C ALA A 168 -4.16 14.54 8.39
N GLU A 169 -4.22 15.88 8.31
CA GLU A 169 -5.17 16.70 9.06
C GLU A 169 -6.63 16.29 8.86
N SER A 170 -7.02 15.93 7.63
CA SER A 170 -8.38 15.49 7.31
C SER A 170 -8.77 14.21 8.04
N PHE A 171 -7.84 13.25 8.17
CA PHE A 171 -8.05 12.02 8.92
C PHE A 171 -8.02 12.25 10.43
N LEU A 172 -7.12 13.10 10.91
CA LEU A 172 -7.00 13.46 12.34
C LEU A 172 -8.26 14.17 12.85
N ALA A 173 -8.82 15.08 12.05
CA ALA A 173 -10.07 15.77 12.38
C ALA A 173 -11.27 14.81 12.38
N ARG A 174 -11.22 13.79 11.52
CA ARG A 174 -12.34 12.86 11.30
C ARG A 174 -12.38 11.69 12.27
N PHE A 175 -11.22 11.19 12.67
CA PHE A 175 -11.08 10.04 13.57
C PHE A 175 -10.30 10.46 14.83
N PRO A 176 -10.98 11.00 15.86
CA PRO A 176 -10.35 11.27 17.14
C PRO A 176 -9.75 9.97 17.72
N GLY A 177 -8.44 9.95 17.96
CA GLY A 177 -7.73 8.76 18.44
C GLY A 177 -7.15 7.84 17.35
N ILE A 178 -7.09 8.30 16.10
CA ILE A 178 -6.34 7.61 15.03
C ILE A 178 -4.88 7.36 15.43
N LEU A 179 -4.38 6.15 15.16
CA LEU A 179 -3.00 5.77 15.45
C LEU A 179 -2.15 5.99 14.19
N THR A 180 -1.05 6.73 14.31
CA THR A 180 -0.19 7.08 13.17
C THR A 180 1.12 6.30 13.22
N TYR A 181 1.47 5.65 12.12
CA TYR A 181 2.68 4.83 11.97
C TYR A 181 3.45 5.24 10.72
N SER A 182 4.77 4.99 10.72
CA SER A 182 5.57 5.13 9.49
C SER A 182 5.26 3.99 8.52
N ALA A 183 5.25 4.29 7.22
CA ALA A 183 5.19 3.26 6.18
C ALA A 183 6.34 2.24 6.29
N MET A 184 7.53 2.69 6.69
CA MET A 184 8.69 1.82 6.90
C MET A 184 8.49 0.88 8.11
N GLN A 185 7.86 1.37 9.19
CA GLN A 185 7.47 0.50 10.31
C GLN A 185 6.52 -0.61 9.82
N ALA A 186 5.50 -0.27 9.05
CA ALA A 186 4.57 -1.26 8.50
C ALA A 186 5.27 -2.27 7.57
N LEU A 187 6.20 -1.80 6.72
CA LEU A 187 6.99 -2.68 5.85
C LEU A 187 7.84 -3.67 6.67
N LEU A 188 8.56 -3.18 7.68
CA LEU A 188 9.43 -4.01 8.51
C LEU A 188 8.62 -5.03 9.33
N GLN A 189 7.49 -4.61 9.93
CA GLN A 189 6.62 -5.54 10.66
C GLN A 189 6.06 -6.65 9.76
N SER A 190 5.67 -6.29 8.53
CA SER A 190 5.13 -7.25 7.55
C SER A 190 6.16 -8.26 7.05
N THR A 191 7.44 -7.86 7.01
CA THR A 191 8.47 -8.63 6.32
C THR A 191 9.46 -9.30 7.27
N ALA A 192 9.52 -8.89 8.54
CA ALA A 192 10.48 -9.41 9.50
C ALA A 192 10.48 -10.94 9.59
N ASN A 193 9.29 -11.54 9.79
CA ASN A 193 9.19 -12.99 9.90
C ASN A 193 9.63 -13.73 8.63
N TYR A 194 9.36 -13.16 7.46
CA TYR A 194 9.75 -13.73 6.17
C TYR A 194 11.25 -13.61 5.97
N GLY A 195 11.81 -12.41 6.17
CA GLY A 195 13.24 -12.14 6.04
C GLY A 195 14.09 -12.98 6.98
N LEU A 196 13.73 -13.07 8.25
CA LEU A 196 14.50 -13.84 9.24
C LEU A 196 14.47 -15.36 9.04
N LYS A 197 13.54 -15.88 8.23
CA LYS A 197 13.34 -17.33 8.00
C LYS A 197 13.77 -17.81 6.62
N THR A 198 14.05 -16.89 5.68
CA THR A 198 14.35 -17.27 4.29
C THR A 198 15.70 -17.98 4.16
N GLY A 199 16.68 -17.64 5.01
CA GLY A 199 17.99 -18.30 5.03
C GLY A 199 18.95 -17.82 3.93
N ASP A 200 18.42 -17.39 2.79
CA ASP A 200 19.16 -16.68 1.73
C ASP A 200 19.11 -15.16 1.94
N PRO A 201 20.05 -14.39 1.37
CA PRO A 201 19.92 -12.94 1.25
C PRO A 201 18.61 -12.55 0.55
N LEU A 202 17.85 -11.64 1.15
CA LEU A 202 16.55 -11.20 0.67
C LEU A 202 16.51 -9.68 0.63
N LEU A 203 16.25 -9.13 -0.55
CA LEU A 203 15.92 -7.73 -0.77
C LEU A 203 14.42 -7.59 -0.99
N ILE A 204 13.75 -6.84 -0.14
CA ILE A 204 12.35 -6.45 -0.36
C ILE A 204 12.33 -5.02 -0.90
N ILE A 205 11.51 -4.80 -1.92
CA ILE A 205 11.32 -3.51 -2.58
C ILE A 205 9.82 -3.19 -2.55
N ASP A 206 9.45 -2.08 -1.92
CA ASP A 206 8.10 -1.53 -1.95
C ASP A 206 8.11 -0.16 -2.66
N LYS A 207 7.46 -0.07 -3.82
CA LYS A 207 7.35 1.17 -4.60
C LYS A 207 5.97 1.79 -4.43
N GLN A 208 5.89 3.01 -3.93
CA GLN A 208 4.69 3.84 -4.01
C GLN A 208 4.82 4.85 -5.16
N GLU A 209 3.98 5.86 -5.29
CA GLU A 209 4.11 6.82 -6.40
C GLU A 209 5.39 7.66 -6.28
N SER A 210 5.58 8.32 -5.13
CA SER A 210 6.71 9.22 -4.84
C SER A 210 7.86 8.58 -4.08
N ASP A 211 7.75 7.32 -3.64
CA ASP A 211 8.72 6.74 -2.72
C ASP A 211 9.10 5.32 -3.10
N LEU A 212 10.36 4.95 -2.84
CA LEU A 212 10.91 3.61 -2.96
C LEU A 212 11.45 3.20 -1.59
N MET A 213 10.81 2.24 -0.94
CA MET A 213 11.28 1.64 0.30
C MET A 213 11.99 0.33 0.01
N VAL A 214 13.11 0.10 0.67
CA VAL A 214 13.84 -1.15 0.61
C VAL A 214 14.15 -1.66 1.99
N CYS A 215 14.14 -2.97 2.18
CA CYS A 215 14.76 -3.60 3.34
C CYS A 215 15.49 -4.88 2.92
N PHE A 216 16.60 -5.14 3.58
CA PHE A 216 17.51 -6.22 3.24
C PHE A 216 17.82 -7.08 4.46
N PHE A 217 17.71 -8.39 4.24
CA PHE A 217 18.06 -9.43 5.16
C PHE A 217 19.22 -10.24 4.58
N ASP A 218 20.21 -10.52 5.40
CA ASP A 218 21.31 -11.42 5.08
C ASP A 218 21.09 -12.72 5.85
N GLY A 219 20.46 -13.69 5.19
CA GLY A 219 20.04 -14.96 5.78
C GLY A 219 18.97 -14.80 6.84
N ASN A 220 19.36 -14.77 8.12
CA ASN A 220 18.46 -14.65 9.27
C ASN A 220 18.67 -13.35 10.06
N ARG A 221 19.32 -12.36 9.45
CA ARG A 221 19.69 -11.10 10.09
C ARG A 221 19.19 -9.91 9.28
N PHE A 222 18.58 -8.95 9.96
CA PHE A 222 18.29 -7.64 9.39
C PHE A 222 19.57 -6.82 9.25
N VAL A 223 19.82 -6.26 8.07
CA VAL A 223 21.07 -5.55 7.77
C VAL A 223 20.81 -4.09 7.39
N TYR A 224 19.78 -3.83 6.59
CA TYR A 224 19.56 -2.51 6.03
C TYR A 224 18.08 -2.26 5.77
N ALA A 225 17.63 -1.02 6.00
CA ALA A 225 16.40 -0.51 5.41
C ALA A 225 16.53 0.99 5.20
N ASN A 226 15.90 1.48 4.15
CA ASN A 226 15.79 2.91 3.88
C ASN A 226 14.65 3.19 2.91
N ASP A 227 14.27 4.45 2.81
CA ASP A 227 13.35 4.95 1.80
C ASP A 227 13.99 6.10 1.02
N PHE A 228 13.58 6.22 -0.24
CA PHE A 228 14.09 7.21 -1.17
C PHE A 228 12.93 7.93 -1.84
N ALA A 229 12.98 9.25 -1.85
CA ALA A 229 12.07 10.06 -2.63
C ALA A 229 12.39 9.91 -4.13
N ILE A 230 11.35 9.66 -4.92
CA ILE A 230 11.40 9.41 -6.36
C ILE A 230 10.74 10.60 -7.06
N THR A 231 11.52 11.28 -7.89
CA THR A 231 11.08 12.43 -8.70
C THR A 231 10.94 12.07 -10.17
N GLY A 232 11.69 11.06 -10.63
CA GLY A 232 11.67 10.57 -12.01
C GLY A 232 11.83 9.06 -12.12
N ILE A 233 11.62 8.53 -13.32
CA ILE A 233 11.70 7.08 -13.58
C ILE A 233 13.12 6.53 -13.37
N ASP A 234 14.14 7.35 -13.66
CA ASP A 234 15.56 7.00 -13.57
C ASP A 234 16.04 6.84 -12.11
N ASP A 235 15.37 7.49 -11.16
CA ASP A 235 15.71 7.45 -9.73
C ASP A 235 15.60 6.02 -9.18
N ASN A 236 14.62 5.25 -9.65
CA ASN A 236 14.41 3.87 -9.20
C ASN A 236 15.65 3.02 -9.45
N ALA A 237 16.13 3.02 -10.70
CA ALA A 237 17.31 2.25 -11.06
C ALA A 237 18.53 2.75 -10.28
N TYR A 238 18.71 4.07 -10.20
CA TYR A 238 19.82 4.67 -9.46
C TYR A 238 19.88 4.21 -8.01
N TYR A 239 18.78 4.32 -7.25
CA TYR A 239 18.76 3.93 -5.85
C TYR A 239 18.92 2.42 -5.67
N LEU A 240 18.31 1.60 -6.52
CA LEU A 240 18.45 0.15 -6.44
C LEU A 240 19.89 -0.31 -6.73
N TYR A 241 20.59 0.32 -7.68
CA TYR A 241 22.02 0.08 -7.90
C TYR A 241 22.87 0.52 -6.71
N ALA A 242 22.60 1.71 -6.15
CA ALA A 242 23.32 2.20 -4.98
C ALA A 242 23.13 1.29 -3.76
N VAL A 243 21.93 0.73 -3.57
CA VAL A 243 21.63 -0.24 -2.52
C VAL A 243 22.43 -1.53 -2.74
N LEU A 244 22.41 -2.14 -3.92
CA LEU A 244 23.22 -3.34 -4.17
C LEU A 244 24.72 -3.08 -4.03
N GLU A 245 25.22 -1.94 -4.50
CA GLU A 245 26.61 -1.55 -4.32
C GLU A 245 26.97 -1.46 -2.82
N HIS A 246 26.11 -0.85 -2.01
CA HIS A 246 26.27 -0.76 -0.56
C HIS A 246 26.27 -2.14 0.15
N LEU A 247 25.47 -3.09 -0.35
CA LEU A 247 25.28 -4.40 0.29
C LEU A 247 26.38 -5.43 -0.03
N GLY A 248 27.35 -5.11 -0.88
CA GLY A 248 28.43 -6.04 -1.23
C GLY A 248 28.89 -5.94 -2.68
N GLY A 249 28.43 -4.96 -3.45
CA GLY A 249 28.78 -4.83 -4.86
C GLY A 249 28.16 -5.93 -5.72
N GLY A 250 28.67 -6.09 -6.95
CA GLY A 250 28.17 -7.06 -7.94
C GLY A 250 28.34 -8.54 -7.57
N GLU A 251 28.74 -8.87 -6.33
CA GLU A 251 28.80 -10.24 -5.81
C GLU A 251 27.56 -10.61 -4.98
N CYS A 252 26.76 -9.63 -4.54
CA CYS A 252 25.51 -9.87 -3.82
C CYS A 252 24.35 -10.06 -4.80
N HIS A 253 23.83 -11.29 -4.88
CA HIS A 253 22.63 -11.60 -5.64
C HIS A 253 21.53 -12.11 -4.69
N PRO A 254 20.65 -11.21 -4.22
CA PRO A 254 19.59 -11.60 -3.28
C PRO A 254 18.40 -12.21 -4.00
N ARG A 255 17.56 -12.93 -3.25
CA ARG A 255 16.16 -13.11 -3.64
C ARG A 255 15.49 -11.73 -3.56
N VAL A 256 14.60 -11.43 -4.49
CA VAL A 256 13.91 -10.13 -4.53
C VAL A 256 12.42 -10.35 -4.31
N CYS A 257 11.86 -9.65 -3.32
CA CYS A 257 10.42 -9.62 -3.06
C CYS A 257 9.85 -8.25 -3.41
N LEU A 258 8.92 -8.20 -4.36
CA LEU A 258 8.37 -6.98 -4.94
C LEU A 258 6.99 -6.67 -4.38
N SER A 259 6.80 -5.42 -3.97
CA SER A 259 5.57 -4.90 -3.38
C SER A 259 5.26 -3.48 -3.86
N GLY A 260 4.02 -3.04 -3.70
CA GLY A 260 3.56 -1.72 -4.11
C GLY A 260 3.22 -1.64 -5.59
N ASN A 261 3.28 -0.45 -6.17
CA ASN A 261 2.95 -0.12 -7.56
C ASN A 261 4.02 -0.62 -8.55
N ILE A 262 4.27 -1.93 -8.50
CA ILE A 262 5.18 -2.66 -9.37
C ILE A 262 4.34 -3.66 -10.17
N ALA A 263 4.46 -3.63 -11.50
CA ALA A 263 3.78 -4.55 -12.40
C ALA A 263 4.79 -5.51 -13.05
N GLU A 264 4.33 -6.70 -13.40
CA GLU A 264 5.12 -7.62 -14.20
C GLU A 264 5.55 -6.94 -15.51
N GLY A 265 6.85 -6.98 -15.76
CA GLY A 265 7.47 -6.39 -16.93
C GLY A 265 7.89 -4.92 -16.80
N ASP A 266 7.60 -4.25 -15.68
CA ASP A 266 8.05 -2.88 -15.45
C ASP A 266 9.56 -2.77 -15.17
N GLY A 267 10.07 -1.54 -15.05
CA GLY A 267 11.50 -1.29 -14.88
C GLY A 267 12.10 -1.90 -13.60
N ILE A 268 11.35 -1.92 -12.48
CA ILE A 268 11.84 -2.50 -11.22
C ILE A 268 11.81 -4.03 -11.29
N HIS A 269 10.76 -4.61 -11.86
CA HIS A 269 10.66 -6.03 -12.11
C HIS A 269 11.78 -6.53 -13.03
N GLN A 270 12.05 -5.82 -14.14
CA GLN A 270 13.16 -6.15 -15.04
C GLN A 270 14.51 -6.00 -14.35
N TRP A 271 14.69 -4.95 -13.55
CA TRP A 271 15.90 -4.78 -12.74
C TRP A 271 16.08 -5.97 -11.77
N ALA A 272 15.02 -6.37 -11.07
CA ALA A 272 15.06 -7.49 -10.13
C ALA A 272 15.44 -8.80 -10.83
N LEU A 273 14.92 -9.06 -12.03
CA LEU A 273 15.25 -10.25 -12.82
C LEU A 273 16.72 -10.27 -13.30
N MET A 274 17.34 -9.10 -13.50
CA MET A 274 18.74 -9.02 -13.92
C MET A 274 19.72 -9.22 -12.76
N HIS A 275 19.33 -8.83 -11.54
CA HIS A 275 20.26 -8.74 -10.40
C HIS A 275 19.98 -9.72 -9.26
N GLY A 276 18.75 -10.24 -9.16
CA GLY A 276 18.36 -11.21 -8.16
C GLY A 276 18.51 -12.67 -8.61
N ILE A 277 18.62 -13.59 -7.65
CA ILE A 277 18.61 -15.04 -7.93
C ILE A 277 17.19 -15.61 -8.13
N ASP A 278 16.20 -14.92 -7.58
CA ASP A 278 14.77 -15.27 -7.64
C ASP A 278 13.96 -13.99 -7.44
N VAL A 279 12.81 -13.87 -8.11
CA VAL A 279 11.95 -12.69 -8.03
C VAL A 279 10.52 -13.14 -7.78
N VAL A 280 9.96 -12.66 -6.68
CA VAL A 280 8.58 -12.95 -6.27
C VAL A 280 7.82 -11.67 -6.01
N PHE A 281 6.53 -11.66 -6.32
CA PHE A 281 5.62 -10.62 -5.81
C PHE A 281 5.14 -11.00 -4.41
N ALA A 282 5.05 -10.02 -3.52
CA ALA A 282 4.66 -10.22 -2.14
C ALA A 282 3.24 -10.81 -2.02
N ASP A 283 3.11 -11.92 -1.28
CA ASP A 283 1.81 -12.40 -0.81
C ASP A 283 1.45 -11.61 0.46
N SER A 284 0.87 -10.42 0.27
CA SER A 284 0.58 -9.50 1.37
C SER A 284 -0.28 -10.14 2.46
N GLY A 285 -1.29 -10.92 2.09
CA GLY A 285 -2.14 -11.62 3.06
C GLY A 285 -1.36 -12.62 3.90
N ALA A 286 -0.53 -13.46 3.25
CA ALA A 286 0.30 -14.42 3.96
C ALA A 286 1.36 -13.76 4.86
N LEU A 287 1.99 -12.68 4.38
CA LEU A 287 3.03 -11.96 5.13
C LEU A 287 2.47 -11.29 6.40
N VAL A 288 1.25 -10.75 6.33
CA VAL A 288 0.64 -10.01 7.45
C VAL A 288 -0.37 -10.83 8.26
N GLY A 289 -0.62 -12.08 7.86
CA GLY A 289 -1.57 -12.97 8.51
C GLY A 289 -3.03 -12.51 8.38
N ILE A 290 -3.37 -11.88 7.26
CA ILE A 290 -4.75 -11.49 6.92
C ILE A 290 -5.29 -12.44 5.86
N ALA A 291 -6.44 -13.05 6.12
CA ALA A 291 -7.13 -13.85 5.13
C ALA A 291 -7.72 -12.93 4.05
N ILE A 292 -7.19 -13.07 2.82
CA ILE A 292 -7.64 -12.32 1.65
C ILE A 292 -8.55 -13.23 0.81
N PRO A 293 -9.81 -12.85 0.60
CA PRO A 293 -10.73 -13.56 -0.30
C PRO A 293 -10.14 -13.77 -1.70
N THR A 294 -10.48 -14.90 -2.33
CA THR A 294 -9.92 -15.32 -3.62
C THR A 294 -10.14 -14.32 -4.75
N GLU A 295 -11.14 -13.46 -4.64
CA GLU A 295 -11.48 -12.43 -5.62
C GLU A 295 -10.48 -11.26 -5.65
N ILE A 296 -9.71 -11.03 -4.58
CA ILE A 296 -8.75 -9.92 -4.42
C ILE A 296 -7.32 -10.33 -4.77
N VAL A 297 -7.05 -11.64 -4.85
CA VAL A 297 -5.70 -12.20 -5.03
C VAL A 297 -4.91 -11.53 -6.18
N PRO A 298 -5.50 -11.16 -7.34
CA PRO A 298 -4.78 -10.42 -8.36
C PRO A 298 -4.35 -9.04 -7.83
N GLN A 299 -3.03 -8.80 -7.77
CA GLN A 299 -2.40 -7.55 -7.31
C GLN A 299 -2.36 -7.32 -5.79
N GLN A 300 -2.54 -8.35 -4.97
CA GLN A 300 -2.43 -8.19 -3.51
C GLN A 300 -1.08 -7.62 -3.05
N HIS A 301 0.00 -7.82 -3.83
CA HIS A 301 1.33 -7.29 -3.55
C HIS A 301 1.37 -5.76 -3.48
N ARG A 302 0.40 -5.05 -4.06
CA ARG A 302 0.32 -3.57 -4.01
C ARG A 302 0.01 -3.02 -2.61
N PHE A 303 -0.45 -3.88 -1.71
CA PHE A 303 -1.05 -3.50 -0.44
C PHE A 303 -0.27 -3.94 0.79
N LEU A 304 0.98 -4.41 0.65
CA LEU A 304 1.77 -4.92 1.78
C LEU A 304 1.87 -3.91 2.92
N THR A 305 2.25 -2.66 2.63
CA THR A 305 2.39 -1.60 3.64
C THR A 305 1.06 -1.15 4.23
N LEU A 306 -0.02 -1.17 3.45
CA LEU A 306 -1.37 -0.87 3.94
C LEU A 306 -1.85 -1.95 4.91
N LEU A 307 -1.76 -3.21 4.51
CA LEU A 307 -2.19 -4.34 5.34
C LEU A 307 -1.26 -4.57 6.53
N GLY A 308 0.02 -4.22 6.37
CA GLY A 308 1.05 -4.26 7.40
C GLY A 308 0.74 -3.41 8.63
N LEU A 309 -0.05 -2.34 8.47
CA LEU A 309 -0.55 -1.55 9.60
C LEU A 309 -1.31 -2.38 10.63
N HIS A 310 -1.91 -3.50 10.23
CA HIS A 310 -2.56 -4.41 11.15
C HIS A 310 -1.60 -4.92 12.24
N LEU A 311 -0.31 -5.08 11.91
CA LEU A 311 0.74 -5.57 12.79
C LEU A 311 1.38 -4.49 13.68
N CYS A 312 1.12 -3.21 13.42
CA CYS A 312 1.64 -2.13 14.24
C CYS A 312 0.82 -1.97 15.53
N GLU A 313 1.48 -1.74 16.66
CA GLU A 313 0.84 -1.45 17.96
C GLU A 313 1.27 -0.06 18.44
#